data_AF-A0A4Y7RQR0-F1
#
_entry.id   AF-A0A4Y7RQR0-F1
#
_cell.length_a   1.000
_cell.length_b   1.000
_cell.length_c   1.000
_cell.angle_alpha   90.00
_cell.angle_beta   90.00
_cell.angle_gamma   90.00
#
_symmetry.space_group_name_H-M   'P 1'
#
loop_
_entity.id
_entity.type
_entity.pdbx_description
1 polymer ?
#
loop_
_entity_poly.entity_id
_entity_poly.type
_entity_poly.pdbx_seq_one_letter_code
_entity_poly.pdbx_strand_id
1 'polypeptide(L)'
;MSLLDNIKSLLGGNINVHQEFINKFIGETLAENKVVKEIVLTVGEGCLDARVGLVVGESTPIDVKLELSLGKYEFNRTNRYVELIPLSPVIISVYGVNIRTRLAADLDDAEARRLGAPEGLISMFSYLTINEDKLVLDFNKIPGFSQALQNKLGFVLNNLEITKLELQPETIVIHPSVKFF
;
A
#
# COMPACT_ATOMS: atom_id res chain seq x y z
N MET A 1 -2.77 -31.19 3.97
CA MET A 1 -3.23 -30.47 2.76
C MET A 1 -2.15 -30.60 1.70
N SER A 2 -2.49 -31.04 0.49
CA SER A 2 -1.48 -31.20 -0.57
C SER A 2 -1.15 -29.85 -1.21
N LEU A 3 0.07 -29.70 -1.74
CA LEU A 3 0.50 -28.50 -2.47
C LEU A 3 -0.46 -28.18 -3.65
N LEU A 4 -1.06 -29.22 -4.25
CA LEU A 4 -2.05 -29.11 -5.33
C LEU A 4 -3.37 -28.51 -4.87
N ASP A 5 -3.80 -28.73 -3.63
CA ASP A 5 -5.04 -28.16 -3.09
C ASP A 5 -4.89 -26.66 -2.78
N ASN A 6 -3.71 -26.26 -2.29
CA ASN A 6 -3.35 -24.85 -2.09
C ASN A 6 -3.20 -24.10 -3.43
N ILE A 7 -2.65 -24.77 -4.45
CA ILE A 7 -2.56 -24.23 -5.79
C ILE A 7 -3.97 -24.13 -6.40
N LYS A 8 -4.85 -25.10 -6.22
CA LYS A 8 -6.26 -25.02 -6.68
C LYS A 8 -7.06 -23.90 -6.02
N SER A 9 -6.85 -23.61 -4.73
CA SER A 9 -7.51 -22.48 -4.07
C SER A 9 -6.99 -21.12 -4.57
N LEU A 10 -5.70 -21.04 -4.92
CA LEU A 10 -5.11 -19.88 -5.61
C LEU A 10 -5.52 -19.77 -7.09
N LEU A 11 -5.84 -20.89 -7.74
CA LEU A 11 -6.19 -20.98 -9.18
C LEU A 11 -7.67 -20.73 -9.49
N GLY A 12 -8.56 -20.77 -8.49
CA GLY A 12 -10.00 -20.74 -8.72
C GLY A 12 -10.81 -19.81 -7.82
N GLY A 13 -10.15 -19.04 -6.95
CA GLY A 13 -10.82 -18.16 -5.99
C GLY A 13 -10.21 -16.76 -5.93
N ASN A 14 -11.07 -15.78 -5.66
CA ASN A 14 -10.62 -14.42 -5.36
C ASN A 14 -9.89 -14.40 -4.01
N ILE A 15 -8.84 -13.60 -3.92
CA ILE A 15 -8.15 -13.33 -2.66
C ILE A 15 -8.78 -12.07 -2.07
N ASN A 16 -9.38 -12.21 -0.90
CA ASN A 16 -9.97 -11.10 -0.16
C ASN A 16 -9.01 -10.66 0.93
N VAL A 17 -8.57 -9.41 0.87
CA VAL A 17 -7.75 -8.78 1.93
C VAL A 17 -8.66 -7.83 2.70
N HIS A 18 -9.05 -8.25 3.91
CA HIS A 18 -9.86 -7.40 4.79
C HIS A 18 -9.02 -6.26 5.37
N GLN A 19 -9.62 -5.07 5.45
CA GLN A 19 -8.96 -3.86 5.95
C GLN A 19 -8.44 -4.02 7.38
N GLU A 20 -9.07 -4.85 8.21
CA GLU A 20 -8.64 -5.14 9.58
C GLU A 20 -7.20 -5.68 9.60
N PHE A 21 -6.85 -6.59 8.68
CA PHE A 21 -5.49 -7.13 8.58
C PHE A 21 -4.49 -6.05 8.17
N ILE A 22 -4.89 -5.16 7.26
CA ILE A 22 -4.05 -4.05 6.80
C ILE A 22 -3.79 -3.08 7.96
N ASN A 23 -4.84 -2.65 8.67
CA ASN A 23 -4.74 -1.74 9.80
C ASN A 23 -3.95 -2.35 10.96
N LYS A 24 -4.11 -3.65 11.22
CA LYS A 24 -3.30 -4.36 12.21
C LYS A 24 -1.81 -4.34 11.84
N PHE A 25 -1.48 -4.68 10.60
CA PHE A 25 -0.09 -4.65 10.11
C PHE A 25 0.53 -3.24 10.19
N ILE A 26 -0.23 -2.23 9.81
CA ILE A 26 0.18 -0.82 9.92
C ILE A 26 0.43 -0.45 11.39
N GLY A 27 -0.49 -0.79 12.29
CA GLY A 27 -0.35 -0.52 13.72
C GLY A 27 0.89 -1.18 14.33
N GLU A 28 1.16 -2.44 13.98
CA GLU A 28 2.37 -3.15 14.41
C GLU A 28 3.65 -2.48 13.88
N THR A 29 3.63 -2.01 12.64
CA THR A 29 4.78 -1.31 12.01
C THR A 29 5.07 0.04 12.65
N LEU A 30 4.04 0.71 13.21
CA LEU A 30 4.14 2.03 13.82
C LEU A 30 4.32 2.00 15.33
N ALA A 31 4.34 0.83 15.98
CA ALA A 31 4.29 0.71 17.44
C ALA A 31 5.41 1.48 18.18
N GLU A 32 6.58 1.65 17.56
CA GLU A 32 7.73 2.39 18.13
C GLU A 32 7.89 3.82 17.57
N ASN A 33 6.97 4.26 16.69
CA ASN A 33 7.06 5.57 16.04
C ASN A 33 6.56 6.69 16.97
N LYS A 34 7.37 7.74 17.12
CA LYS A 34 7.04 8.89 17.98
C LYS A 34 6.33 10.04 17.26
N VAL A 35 6.35 10.04 15.92
CA VAL A 35 5.84 11.13 15.07
C VAL A 35 4.50 10.73 14.44
N VAL A 36 4.42 9.54 13.87
CA VAL A 36 3.19 8.98 13.29
C VAL A 36 2.48 8.19 14.38
N LYS A 37 1.36 8.73 14.89
CA LYS A 37 0.56 8.07 15.93
C LYS A 37 -0.28 6.94 15.37
N GLU A 38 -0.94 7.20 14.25
CA GLU A 38 -1.81 6.24 13.61
C GLU A 38 -1.86 6.48 12.11
N ILE A 39 -2.04 5.40 11.37
CA ILE A 39 -2.49 5.41 9.98
C ILE A 39 -3.69 4.47 9.96
N VAL A 40 -4.85 4.97 9.58
CA VAL A 40 -6.08 4.20 9.43
C VAL A 40 -6.47 4.19 7.97
N LEU A 41 -6.53 3.00 7.40
CA LEU A 41 -7.05 2.76 6.07
C LEU A 41 -8.50 2.29 6.16
N THR A 42 -9.39 2.94 5.40
CA THR A 42 -10.78 2.53 5.21
C THR A 42 -10.98 2.17 3.74
N VAL A 43 -11.47 0.96 3.48
CA VAL A 43 -11.80 0.51 2.12
C VAL A 43 -13.29 0.72 1.90
N GLY A 44 -13.64 1.68 1.05
CA GLY A 44 -15.01 1.92 0.59
C GLY A 44 -15.26 1.28 -0.78
N GLU A 45 -16.48 1.43 -1.29
CA GLU A 45 -16.81 1.01 -2.64
C GLU A 45 -16.06 1.89 -3.66
N GLY A 46 -15.07 1.32 -4.34
CA GLY A 46 -14.24 2.03 -5.34
C GLY A 46 -13.25 3.06 -4.77
N CYS A 47 -13.15 3.22 -3.45
CA CYS A 47 -12.30 4.22 -2.79
C CYS A 47 -11.48 3.64 -1.64
N LEU A 48 -10.28 4.16 -1.44
CA LEU A 48 -9.40 3.96 -0.30
C LEU A 48 -9.23 5.30 0.41
N ASP A 49 -9.75 5.39 1.62
CA ASP A 49 -9.55 6.55 2.48
C ASP A 49 -8.41 6.26 3.46
N ALA A 50 -7.35 7.07 3.41
CA ALA A 50 -6.27 7.03 4.39
C ALA A 50 -6.36 8.25 5.31
N ARG A 51 -6.35 8.01 6.62
CA ARG A 51 -6.22 9.03 7.66
C ARG A 51 -4.92 8.82 8.40
N VAL A 52 -4.12 9.85 8.52
CA VAL A 52 -2.84 9.82 9.21
C VAL A 52 -2.85 10.84 10.34
N GLY A 53 -2.71 10.36 11.56
CA GLY A 53 -2.55 11.19 12.75
C GLY A 53 -1.07 11.40 13.05
N LEU A 54 -0.61 12.65 12.99
CA LEU A 54 0.77 13.04 13.26
C LEU A 54 0.87 13.88 14.53
N VAL A 55 2.03 13.81 15.17
CA VAL A 55 2.43 14.71 16.24
C VAL A 55 3.71 15.44 15.87
N VAL A 56 3.64 16.77 15.90
CA VAL A 56 4.79 17.64 15.62
C VAL A 56 5.09 18.52 16.84
N GLY A 57 6.37 18.62 17.20
CA GLY A 57 6.84 19.45 18.30
C GLY A 57 6.26 19.04 19.66
N GLU A 58 5.83 20.01 20.47
CA GLU A 58 5.30 19.83 21.83
C GLU A 58 3.89 19.21 21.91
N SER A 59 3.52 18.35 20.96
CA SER A 59 2.22 17.65 20.85
C SER A 59 1.17 18.30 19.93
N THR A 60 1.57 19.06 18.91
CA THR A 60 0.61 19.60 17.93
C THR A 60 -0.01 18.45 17.13
N PRO A 61 -1.33 18.22 17.21
CA PRO A 61 -1.98 17.21 16.39
C PRO A 61 -2.16 17.73 14.96
N ILE A 62 -1.73 16.92 13.99
CA ILE A 62 -1.96 17.17 12.57
C ILE A 62 -2.67 15.95 12.01
N ASP A 63 -3.84 16.14 11.44
CA ASP A 63 -4.58 15.10 10.74
C ASP A 63 -4.43 15.29 9.24
N VAL A 64 -4.00 14.24 8.55
CA VAL A 64 -3.92 14.22 7.08
C VAL A 64 -4.95 13.23 6.56
N LYS A 65 -5.83 13.69 5.67
CA LYS A 65 -6.81 12.86 4.97
C LYS A 65 -6.48 12.82 3.48
N LEU A 66 -6.47 11.61 2.94
CA LEU A 66 -6.25 11.32 1.53
C LEU A 66 -7.32 10.32 1.05
N GLU A 67 -7.97 10.62 -0.08
CA GLU A 67 -8.97 9.74 -0.71
C GLU A 67 -8.42 9.30 -2.08
N LEU A 68 -8.33 7.99 -2.29
CA LEU A 68 -7.69 7.40 -3.46
C LEU A 68 -8.64 6.45 -4.16
N SER A 69 -8.62 6.41 -5.49
CA SER A 69 -9.23 5.33 -6.28
C SER A 69 -8.16 4.41 -6.85
N LEU A 70 -8.57 3.20 -7.19
CA LEU A 70 -7.73 2.30 -7.96
C LEU A 70 -7.69 2.75 -9.43
N GLY A 71 -6.52 3.19 -9.91
CA GLY A 71 -6.34 3.63 -11.29
C GLY A 71 -5.96 2.49 -12.23
N LYS A 72 -4.76 1.93 -12.02
CA LYS A 72 -4.20 0.85 -12.83
C LYS A 72 -3.47 -0.13 -11.94
N TYR A 73 -3.39 -1.38 -12.36
CA TYR A 73 -2.46 -2.33 -11.79
C TYR A 73 -1.90 -3.19 -12.92
N GLU A 74 -0.68 -3.66 -12.75
CA GLU A 74 -0.07 -4.62 -13.64
C GLU A 74 0.75 -5.56 -12.79
N PHE A 75 0.31 -6.82 -12.69
CA PHE A 75 1.06 -7.87 -12.04
C PHE A 75 1.21 -8.99 -13.03
N ASN A 76 2.40 -9.10 -13.61
CA ASN A 76 2.81 -10.17 -14.49
C ASN A 76 4.29 -10.51 -14.21
N ARG A 77 4.93 -11.24 -15.13
CA ARG A 77 6.32 -11.66 -14.96
C ARG A 77 7.31 -10.48 -14.90
N THR A 78 6.99 -9.36 -15.55
CA THR A 78 7.90 -8.23 -15.79
C THR A 78 7.52 -7.04 -14.90
N ASN A 79 6.23 -6.72 -14.84
CA ASN A 79 5.72 -5.53 -14.17
C ASN A 79 4.85 -5.95 -12.99
N ARG A 80 5.10 -5.34 -11.82
CA ARG A 80 4.36 -5.58 -10.59
C ARG A 80 4.15 -4.25 -9.89
N TYR A 81 3.06 -3.56 -10.23
CA TYR A 81 2.72 -2.28 -9.61
C TYR A 81 1.22 -2.10 -9.43
N VAL A 82 0.88 -1.25 -8.47
CA VAL A 82 -0.46 -0.68 -8.28
C VAL A 82 -0.34 0.84 -8.40
N GLU A 83 -1.25 1.45 -9.16
CA GLU A 83 -1.43 2.88 -9.29
C GLU A 83 -2.75 3.29 -8.61
N LEU A 84 -2.63 4.25 -7.69
CA LEU A 84 -3.73 4.85 -6.96
C LEU A 84 -3.85 6.32 -7.36
N ILE A 85 -5.06 6.78 -7.64
CA ILE A 85 -5.35 8.13 -8.13
C ILE A 85 -6.08 8.92 -7.05
N PRO A 86 -5.57 10.10 -6.64
CA PRO A 86 -6.29 10.99 -5.73
C PRO A 86 -7.66 11.38 -6.30
N LEU A 87 -8.71 11.16 -5.51
CA LEU A 87 -10.08 11.58 -5.86
C LEU A 87 -10.38 13.02 -5.43
N SER A 88 -9.65 13.50 -4.43
CA SER A 88 -9.79 14.84 -3.88
C SER A 88 -8.42 15.39 -3.44
N PRO A 89 -8.28 16.72 -3.25
CA PRO A 89 -7.09 17.28 -2.65
C PRO A 89 -6.82 16.66 -1.27
N VAL A 90 -5.55 16.50 -0.93
CA VAL A 90 -5.14 16.13 0.42
C VAL A 90 -5.59 17.22 1.39
N ILE A 91 -6.27 16.80 2.45
CA ILE A 91 -6.76 17.70 3.49
C ILE A 91 -5.82 17.55 4.69
N ILE A 92 -5.12 18.63 5.03
CA ILE A 92 -4.30 18.71 6.24
C ILE A 92 -5.04 19.60 7.24
N SER A 93 -5.42 19.04 8.37
CA SER A 93 -6.09 19.74 9.47
C SER A 93 -5.12 19.97 10.62
N VAL A 94 -4.96 21.24 11.00
CA VAL A 94 -4.13 21.64 12.15
C VAL A 94 -4.92 22.66 12.96
N TYR A 95 -5.22 22.35 14.23
CA TYR A 95 -6.05 23.21 15.11
C TYR A 95 -7.39 23.67 14.48
N GLY A 96 -7.99 22.83 13.64
CA GLY A 96 -9.24 23.15 12.93
C GLY A 96 -9.07 24.00 11.66
N VAL A 97 -7.84 24.42 11.33
CA VAL A 97 -7.52 25.02 10.04
C VAL A 97 -7.35 23.91 9.01
N ASN A 98 -8.16 23.95 7.95
CA ASN A 98 -8.13 22.95 6.88
C ASN A 98 -7.38 23.50 5.66
N ILE A 99 -6.23 22.90 5.36
CA ILE A 99 -5.44 23.16 4.16
C ILE A 99 -5.81 22.12 3.12
N ARG A 100 -6.16 22.55 1.91
CA ARG A 100 -6.42 21.66 0.76
C ARG A 100 -5.28 21.83 -0.23
N THR A 101 -4.57 20.74 -0.51
CA THR A 101 -3.38 20.77 -1.37
C THR A 101 -3.25 19.49 -2.19
N ARG A 102 -2.38 19.51 -3.20
CA ARG A 102 -1.86 18.29 -3.80
C ARG A 102 -0.66 17.80 -3.00
N LEU A 103 -0.37 16.50 -3.09
CA LEU A 103 0.74 15.86 -2.41
C LEU A 103 1.73 15.34 -3.46
N ALA A 104 2.99 15.75 -3.32
CA ALA A 104 4.12 15.10 -3.94
C ALA A 104 5.15 14.85 -2.85
N ALA A 105 5.88 13.75 -2.94
CA ALA A 105 6.90 13.42 -1.95
C ALA A 105 8.07 12.70 -2.62
N ASP A 106 9.27 13.18 -2.32
CA ASP A 106 10.53 12.58 -2.69
C ASP A 106 11.28 12.14 -1.43
N LEU A 107 11.90 10.96 -1.48
CA LEU A 107 12.72 10.45 -0.40
C LEU A 107 14.18 10.84 -0.61
N ASP A 108 14.72 11.69 0.26
CA ASP A 108 16.16 11.80 0.48
C ASP A 108 16.59 10.75 1.51
N ASP A 109 17.03 9.59 1.02
CA ASP A 109 17.41 8.43 1.85
C ASP A 109 18.56 8.79 2.81
N ALA A 110 19.57 9.54 2.33
CA ALA A 110 20.72 9.89 3.15
C ALA A 110 20.34 10.82 4.30
N GLU A 111 19.52 11.83 4.02
CA GLU A 111 19.04 12.76 5.03
C GLU A 111 18.07 12.08 6.02
N ALA A 112 17.16 11.24 5.52
CA ALA A 112 16.21 10.50 6.36
C ALA A 112 16.94 9.60 7.39
N ARG A 113 17.97 8.88 6.96
CA ARG A 113 18.83 8.08 7.85
C ARG A 113 19.58 8.95 8.85
N ARG A 114 20.15 10.08 8.39
CA ARG A 114 20.89 11.02 9.25
C ARG A 114 20.00 11.59 10.37
N LEU A 115 18.73 11.85 10.07
CA LEU A 115 17.74 12.34 11.04
C LEU A 115 17.13 11.23 11.91
N GLY A 116 17.52 9.97 11.71
CA GLY A 116 17.07 8.85 12.52
C GLY A 116 15.64 8.37 12.20
N ALA A 117 15.19 8.52 10.95
CA ALA A 117 13.91 7.95 10.53
C ALA A 117 13.94 6.41 10.62
N PRO A 118 12.82 5.76 11.01
CA PRO A 118 12.78 4.31 11.10
C PRO A 118 13.06 3.63 9.76
N GLU A 119 13.91 2.60 9.76
CA GLU A 119 14.29 1.84 8.57
C GLU A 119 13.09 1.27 7.79
N GLY A 120 12.06 0.82 8.52
CA GLY A 120 10.81 0.35 7.92
C GLY A 120 10.09 1.45 7.13
N LEU A 121 10.11 2.69 7.63
CA LEU A 121 9.48 3.84 6.96
C LEU A 121 10.27 4.23 5.70
N ILE A 122 11.60 4.33 5.81
CA ILE A 122 12.48 4.59 4.67
C ILE A 122 12.26 3.55 3.57
N SER A 123 12.22 2.26 3.97
CA SER A 123 11.95 1.15 3.06
C SER A 123 10.60 1.31 2.36
N MET A 124 9.52 1.58 3.11
CA MET A 124 8.19 1.77 2.53
C MET A 124 8.16 2.89 1.48
N PHE A 125 8.75 4.06 1.79
CA PHE A 125 8.81 5.18 0.84
C PHE A 125 9.69 4.90 -0.37
N SER A 126 10.73 4.06 -0.24
CA SER A 126 11.59 3.69 -1.37
C SER A 126 10.87 2.86 -2.45
N TYR A 127 9.75 2.22 -2.10
CA TYR A 127 8.90 1.45 -3.02
C TYR A 127 7.74 2.26 -3.59
N LEU A 128 7.55 3.48 -3.08
CA LEU A 128 6.47 4.38 -3.48
C LEU A 128 7.01 5.47 -4.40
N THR A 129 6.19 5.88 -5.35
CA THR A 129 6.37 7.12 -6.10
C THR A 129 5.11 7.94 -5.91
N ILE A 130 5.24 9.12 -5.29
CA ILE A 130 4.12 9.97 -4.88
C ILE A 130 4.22 11.27 -5.65
N ASN A 131 3.41 11.37 -6.71
CA ASN A 131 3.27 12.58 -7.51
C ASN A 131 1.94 13.26 -7.21
N GLU A 132 1.80 14.51 -7.66
CA GLU A 132 0.59 15.30 -7.47
C GLU A 132 -0.69 14.62 -7.98
N ASP A 133 -0.57 13.79 -9.01
CA ASP A 133 -1.68 13.16 -9.74
C ASP A 133 -1.84 11.67 -9.45
N LYS A 134 -0.85 11.02 -8.85
CA LYS A 134 -0.89 9.57 -8.58
C LYS A 134 0.13 9.09 -7.57
N LEU A 135 -0.22 7.98 -6.92
CA LEU A 135 0.65 7.18 -6.07
C LEU A 135 0.90 5.84 -6.75
N VAL A 136 2.17 5.47 -6.95
CA VAL A 136 2.55 4.18 -7.53
C VAL A 136 3.30 3.38 -6.48
N LEU A 137 2.79 2.19 -6.17
CA LEU A 137 3.50 1.19 -5.39
C LEU A 137 4.16 0.20 -6.36
N ASP A 138 5.49 0.24 -6.43
CA ASP A 138 6.29 -0.63 -7.30
C ASP A 138 6.86 -1.81 -6.49
N PHE A 139 6.23 -2.97 -6.65
CA PHE A 139 6.62 -4.18 -5.94
C PHE A 139 7.95 -4.75 -6.44
N ASN A 140 8.42 -4.35 -7.62
CA ASN A 140 9.74 -4.76 -8.11
C ASN A 140 10.87 -4.13 -7.30
N LYS A 141 10.61 -3.00 -6.63
CA LYS A 141 11.58 -2.33 -5.75
C LYS A 141 11.68 -2.97 -4.36
N ILE A 142 10.72 -3.82 -3.97
CA ILE A 142 10.70 -4.45 -2.65
C ILE A 142 11.73 -5.61 -2.59
N PRO A 143 12.82 -5.49 -1.81
CA PRO A 143 13.83 -6.53 -1.68
C PRO A 143 13.22 -7.82 -1.16
N GLY A 144 13.59 -8.94 -1.78
CA GLY A 144 13.08 -10.25 -1.38
C GLY A 144 11.63 -10.52 -1.74
N PHE A 145 10.83 -9.54 -2.21
CA PHE A 145 9.46 -9.81 -2.67
C PHE A 145 9.48 -10.80 -3.83
N SER A 146 10.23 -10.49 -4.89
CA SER A 146 10.41 -11.38 -6.04
C SER A 146 10.98 -12.75 -5.66
N GLN A 147 11.94 -12.80 -4.74
CA GLN A 147 12.61 -14.06 -4.39
C GLN A 147 11.82 -14.93 -3.39
N ALA A 148 11.15 -14.33 -2.40
CA ALA A 148 10.29 -15.04 -1.46
C ALA A 148 9.05 -15.61 -2.16
N LEU A 149 8.50 -14.84 -3.12
CA LEU A 149 7.46 -15.32 -4.01
C LEU A 149 8.03 -16.47 -4.88
N GLN A 150 9.11 -16.26 -5.63
CA GLN A 150 9.71 -17.31 -6.49
C GLN A 150 10.06 -18.60 -5.73
N ASN A 151 10.59 -18.51 -4.52
CA ASN A 151 10.95 -19.69 -3.71
C ASN A 151 9.71 -20.47 -3.22
N LYS A 152 8.59 -19.79 -2.97
CA LYS A 152 7.35 -20.44 -2.48
C LYS A 152 6.43 -20.92 -3.60
N LEU A 153 6.42 -20.22 -4.73
CA LEU A 153 5.40 -20.36 -5.77
C LEU A 153 5.99 -20.22 -7.20
N GLY A 154 7.29 -20.44 -7.40
CA GLY A 154 8.04 -20.03 -8.60
C GLY A 154 7.42 -20.40 -9.96
N PHE A 155 6.81 -21.59 -10.08
CA PHE A 155 6.08 -21.97 -11.30
C PHE A 155 4.73 -21.25 -11.44
N VAL A 156 4.01 -21.06 -10.35
CA VAL A 156 2.71 -20.38 -10.32
C VAL A 156 2.88 -18.89 -10.59
N LEU A 157 3.90 -18.25 -10.01
CA LEU A 157 4.10 -16.80 -10.09
C LEU A 157 4.61 -16.27 -11.42
N ASN A 158 5.43 -17.05 -12.12
CA ASN A 158 5.83 -16.68 -13.48
C ASN A 158 4.61 -16.60 -14.42
N ASN A 159 3.53 -17.26 -14.02
CA ASN A 159 2.28 -17.41 -14.75
C ASN A 159 1.12 -16.70 -14.06
N LEU A 160 1.31 -16.17 -12.85
CA LEU A 160 0.27 -15.52 -12.05
C LEU A 160 0.13 -14.08 -12.52
N GLU A 161 -1.06 -13.74 -12.95
CA GLU A 161 -1.45 -12.38 -13.24
C GLU A 161 -2.58 -11.95 -12.32
N ILE A 162 -2.56 -10.70 -11.85
CA ILE A 162 -3.78 -10.09 -11.34
C ILE A 162 -4.53 -9.59 -12.56
N THR A 163 -5.73 -10.12 -12.80
CA THR A 163 -6.58 -9.75 -13.94
C THR A 163 -7.64 -8.72 -13.55
N LYS A 164 -7.91 -8.60 -12.26
CA LYS A 164 -8.79 -7.58 -11.67
C LYS A 164 -8.39 -7.31 -10.23
N LEU A 165 -8.47 -6.05 -9.83
CA LEU A 165 -8.42 -5.65 -8.44
C LEU A 165 -9.65 -4.75 -8.20
N GLU A 166 -10.38 -5.01 -7.13
CA GLU A 166 -11.61 -4.29 -6.78
C GLU A 166 -11.53 -3.82 -5.33
N LEU A 167 -12.15 -2.67 -5.09
CA LEU A 167 -12.35 -2.12 -3.75
C LEU A 167 -13.82 -2.32 -3.41
N GLN A 168 -14.08 -3.23 -2.49
CA GLN A 168 -15.40 -3.49 -1.91
C GLN A 168 -15.39 -3.00 -0.46
N PRO A 169 -16.56 -2.74 0.15
CA PRO A 169 -16.61 -2.32 1.55
C PRO A 169 -15.75 -3.23 2.45
N GLU A 170 -14.81 -2.60 3.15
CA GLU A 170 -13.85 -3.21 4.07
C GLU A 170 -12.89 -4.25 3.47
N THR A 171 -12.89 -4.45 2.14
CA THR A 171 -12.21 -5.57 1.49
C THR A 171 -11.58 -5.17 0.16
N ILE A 172 -10.31 -5.49 -0.02
CA ILE A 172 -9.65 -5.46 -1.33
C ILE A 172 -9.77 -6.86 -1.94
N VAL A 173 -10.42 -6.95 -3.09
CA VAL A 173 -10.61 -8.22 -3.81
C VAL A 173 -9.60 -8.29 -4.95
N ILE A 174 -8.71 -9.26 -4.88
CA ILE A 174 -7.72 -9.56 -5.91
C ILE A 174 -8.23 -10.76 -6.70
N HIS A 175 -8.31 -10.61 -8.02
CA HIS A 175 -8.71 -11.66 -8.95
C HIS A 175 -7.45 -12.18 -9.65
N PRO A 176 -6.83 -13.25 -9.14
CA PRO A 176 -5.69 -13.87 -9.79
C PRO A 176 -6.13 -14.72 -11.00
N SER A 177 -5.24 -14.87 -11.96
CA SER A 177 -5.31 -15.87 -13.02
C SER A 177 -3.94 -16.47 -13.23
N VAL A 178 -3.87 -17.76 -13.57
CA VAL A 178 -2.61 -18.40 -13.94
C VAL A 178 -2.65 -18.74 -15.42
N LYS A 179 -1.77 -18.11 -16.20
CA LYS A 179 -1.59 -18.38 -17.62
C LYS A 179 -0.54 -19.46 -17.84
N PHE A 180 -0.96 -20.60 -18.36
CA PHE A 180 -0.06 -21.72 -18.62
C PHE A 180 0.68 -21.65 -19.97
N PHE A 181 0.53 -20.55 -20.73
CA PHE A 181 1.05 -20.37 -22.10
C PHE A 181 1.44 -18.92 -22.37
#